data_AF-A0A246Q0Q0-F1
#
_entry.id   AF-A0A246Q0Q0-F1
#
_cell.length_a   1.000
_cell.length_b   1.000
_cell.length_c   1.000
_cell.angle_alpha   90.00
_cell.angle_beta   90.00
_cell.angle_gamma   90.00
#
_symmetry.space_group_name_H-M   'P 1'
#
loop_
_entity.id
_entity.type
_entity.pdbx_description
1 polymer ?
#
loop_
_entity_poly.entity_id
_entity_poly.type
_entity_poly.pdbx_seq_one_letter_code
_entity_poly.pdbx_strand_id
1 'polypeptide(L)'
;MSDCILWAGRRNPKGYGLTKWKGRTCGAHRLAYCKSNGITPDDIVGLVVMHTCDTPSCVNPLHLAIGTFADNNRDKAMKGRGTPGVPRKLTHAVAEEIRALYVKGSPTQGMNALARRYGLAPRSMWLLLQGKTYRAP
;
A
#
# COMPACT_ATOMS: atom_id res chain seq x y z
N MET A 1 18.72 -12.15 -13.66
CA MET A 1 18.24 -11.85 -12.31
C MET A 1 19.41 -12.09 -11.37
N SER A 2 19.86 -11.06 -10.66
CA SER A 2 20.91 -11.19 -9.65
C SER A 2 20.32 -11.72 -8.34
N ASP A 3 21.12 -12.37 -7.50
CA ASP A 3 20.64 -12.83 -6.18
C ASP A 3 20.48 -11.69 -5.18
N CYS A 4 19.69 -11.92 -4.14
CA CYS A 4 19.58 -10.99 -3.02
C CYS A 4 20.88 -10.94 -2.22
N ILE A 5 21.38 -9.72 -1.99
CA ILE A 5 22.48 -9.48 -1.05
C ILE A 5 21.86 -9.12 0.30
N LEU A 6 21.90 -10.03 1.27
CA LEU A 6 21.24 -9.84 2.56
C LEU A 6 22.11 -9.03 3.53
N TRP A 7 21.50 -8.05 4.19
CA TRP A 7 22.15 -7.26 5.24
C TRP A 7 22.50 -8.12 6.45
N ALA A 8 23.80 -8.23 6.75
CA ALA A 8 24.30 -9.00 7.90
C ALA A 8 24.21 -8.25 9.24
N GLY A 9 24.04 -6.92 9.21
CA GLY A 9 23.98 -6.09 10.42
C GLY A 9 22.62 -6.05 11.09
N ARG A 10 22.44 -5.08 12.01
CA ARG A 10 21.18 -4.88 12.76
C ARG A 10 19.99 -4.72 11.81
N ARG A 11 18.88 -5.37 12.17
CA ARG A 11 17.58 -5.25 11.48
C ARG A 11 16.53 -4.70 12.43
N ASN A 12 15.50 -4.06 11.89
CA ASN A 12 14.32 -3.67 12.67
C ASN A 12 13.34 -4.85 12.83
N PRO A 13 12.29 -4.75 13.67
CA PRO A 13 11.30 -5.82 13.83
C PRO A 13 10.56 -6.20 12.54
N LYS A 14 10.55 -5.32 11.53
CA LYS A 14 9.97 -5.56 10.20
C LYS A 14 10.98 -6.18 9.21
N GLY A 15 12.16 -6.58 9.67
CA GLY A 15 13.20 -7.23 8.88
C GLY A 15 14.12 -6.31 8.07
N TYR A 16 13.89 -4.99 8.08
CA TYR A 16 14.72 -4.06 7.30
C TYR A 16 16.09 -3.88 7.93
N GLY A 17 17.13 -3.98 7.11
CA GLY A 17 18.50 -3.67 7.52
C GLY A 17 18.65 -2.20 7.92
N LEU A 18 19.38 -1.95 9.00
CA LEU A 18 19.68 -0.63 9.55
C LEU A 18 21.19 -0.43 9.63
N THR A 19 21.62 0.80 9.36
CA THR A 19 23.00 1.25 9.50
C THR A 19 23.05 2.70 10.00
N LYS A 20 24.24 3.26 10.21
CA LYS A 20 24.43 4.67 10.56
C LYS A 20 24.99 5.45 9.38
N TRP A 21 24.46 6.64 9.15
CA TRP A 21 24.98 7.63 8.20
C TRP A 21 25.04 8.99 8.91
N LYS A 22 26.21 9.65 8.92
CA LYS A 22 26.46 10.92 9.63
C LYS A 22 25.90 10.92 11.06
N GLY A 23 26.14 9.84 11.80
CA GLY A 23 25.68 9.67 13.19
C GLY A 23 24.20 9.33 13.37
N ARG A 24 23.37 9.34 12.31
CA ARG A 24 21.94 9.05 12.36
C ARG A 24 21.64 7.64 11.86
N THR A 25 20.62 7.00 12.43
CA THR A 25 20.16 5.69 11.94
C THR A 25 19.48 5.86 10.58
N CYS A 26 19.91 5.07 9.59
CA CYS A 26 19.32 5.03 8.26
C CYS A 26 19.05 3.59 7.81
N GLY A 27 18.18 3.42 6.83
CA GLY A 27 17.93 2.11 6.22
C GLY A 27 19.15 1.68 5.39
N ALA A 28 19.64 0.46 5.61
CA ALA A 28 20.80 -0.07 4.89
C ALA A 28 20.54 -0.12 3.37
N HIS A 29 19.33 -0.50 2.96
CA HIS A 29 18.91 -0.48 1.56
C HIS A 29 18.92 0.95 0.97
N ARG A 30 18.50 1.97 1.73
CA ARG A 30 18.56 3.37 1.26
C ARG A 30 20.00 3.79 1.01
N LEU A 31 20.90 3.47 1.93
CA LEU A 31 22.31 3.80 1.77
C LEU A 31 22.95 3.04 0.59
N ALA A 32 22.59 1.77 0.39
CA ALA A 32 23.06 0.97 -0.74
C ALA A 32 22.62 1.58 -2.09
N TYR A 33 21.35 1.97 -2.21
CA TYR A 33 20.83 2.67 -3.39
C TYR A 33 21.56 4.00 -3.63
N CYS A 34 21.76 4.80 -2.57
CA CYS A 34 22.44 6.09 -2.70
C CYS A 34 23.88 5.89 -3.20
N LYS A 35 24.62 4.97 -2.58
CA LYS A 35 26.00 4.66 -2.94
C LYS A 35 26.13 4.17 -4.39
N SER A 36 25.23 3.30 -4.86
CA SER A 36 25.28 2.80 -6.24
C SER A 36 24.96 3.85 -7.29
N ASN A 37 24.20 4.89 -6.93
CA ASN A 37 23.79 5.96 -7.83
C ASN A 37 24.63 7.24 -7.65
N GLY A 38 25.68 7.21 -6.83
CA GLY A 38 26.54 8.38 -6.60
C GLY A 38 25.88 9.54 -5.87
N ILE A 39 24.78 9.28 -5.14
CA ILE A 39 24.03 10.28 -4.37
C ILE A 39 24.12 9.96 -2.88
N THR A 40 23.54 10.82 -2.05
CA THR A 40 23.48 10.68 -0.60
C THR A 40 22.03 10.50 -0.12
N PRO A 41 21.84 9.97 1.10
CA PRO A 41 20.51 9.93 1.73
C PRO A 41 19.83 11.29 1.85
N ASP A 42 20.61 12.38 1.84
CA ASP A 42 20.12 13.76 1.92
C ASP A 42 19.48 14.21 0.59
N ASP A 43 19.90 13.64 -0.55
CA ASP A 43 19.36 13.94 -1.89
C ASP A 43 18.00 13.29 -2.15
N ILE A 44 17.63 12.29 -1.33
CA ILE A 44 16.39 11.52 -1.47
C ILE A 44 15.41 11.78 -0.33
N VAL A 45 15.50 12.94 0.31
CA VAL A 45 14.55 13.37 1.33
C VAL A 45 13.15 13.47 0.72
N GLY A 46 12.15 12.93 1.41
CA GLY A 46 10.78 12.83 0.89
C GLY A 46 10.52 11.69 -0.10
N LEU A 47 11.56 11.00 -0.55
CA LEU A 47 11.46 9.81 -1.40
C LEU A 47 11.62 8.52 -0.59
N VAL A 48 11.17 7.42 -1.19
CA VAL A 48 11.29 6.07 -0.63
C VAL A 48 12.07 5.18 -1.57
N VAL A 49 12.85 4.26 -1.00
CA VAL A 49 13.53 3.21 -1.74
C VAL A 49 12.76 1.92 -1.52
N MET A 50 12.29 1.32 -2.62
CA MET A 50 11.43 0.14 -2.67
C MET A 50 12.23 -1.07 -3.13
N HIS A 51 11.86 -2.25 -2.62
CA HIS A 51 12.45 -3.51 -3.04
C HIS A 51 11.62 -4.13 -4.17
N THR A 52 12.25 -4.45 -5.29
CA THR A 52 11.61 -5.24 -6.36
C THR A 52 11.55 -6.72 -6.02
N CYS A 53 12.53 -7.21 -5.24
CA CYS A 53 12.62 -8.58 -4.73
C CYS A 53 11.81 -8.85 -3.44
N ASP A 54 11.20 -7.81 -2.87
CA ASP A 54 10.36 -7.90 -1.68
C ASP A 54 10.99 -8.50 -0.42
N THR A 55 12.32 -8.53 -0.35
CA THR A 55 13.09 -9.02 0.78
C THR A 55 13.60 -7.83 1.61
N PRO A 56 13.04 -7.52 2.80
CA PRO A 56 13.34 -6.29 3.53
C PRO A 56 14.82 -6.10 3.92
N SER A 57 15.52 -7.20 4.14
CA SER A 57 16.96 -7.21 4.47
C SER A 57 17.85 -7.11 3.24
N CYS A 58 17.33 -7.16 2.02
CA CYS A 58 18.12 -7.08 0.80
C CYS A 58 18.69 -5.67 0.59
N VAL A 59 19.96 -5.60 0.21
CA VAL A 59 20.72 -4.39 -0.10
C VAL A 59 21.35 -4.42 -1.50
N ASN A 60 20.97 -5.40 -2.33
CA ASN A 60 21.43 -5.45 -3.73
C ASN A 60 20.89 -4.23 -4.49
N PRO A 61 21.73 -3.32 -5.01
CA PRO A 61 21.29 -2.15 -5.76
C PRO A 61 20.36 -2.45 -6.93
N LEU A 62 20.53 -3.59 -7.61
CA LEU A 62 19.69 -4.02 -8.72
C LEU A 62 18.26 -4.37 -8.30
N HIS A 63 18.05 -4.60 -7.00
CA HIS A 63 16.74 -4.90 -6.43
C HIS A 63 16.09 -3.67 -5.75
N LEU A 64 16.67 -2.48 -5.94
CA LEU A 64 16.23 -1.25 -5.28
C LEU A 64 15.79 -0.22 -6.32
N ALA A 65 14.62 0.35 -6.12
CA ALA A 65 14.07 1.42 -6.95
C ALA A 65 13.66 2.61 -6.09
N ILE A 66 13.89 3.83 -6.57
CA ILE A 66 13.39 5.03 -5.91
C ILE A 66 11.97 5.36 -6.39
N GLY A 67 11.16 5.92 -5.51
CA GLY A 67 9.84 6.41 -5.87
C GLY A 67 9.26 7.34 -4.81
N THR A 68 8.03 7.76 -5.04
CA THR A 68 7.27 8.55 -4.07
C THR A 68 6.53 7.64 -3.09
N PHE A 69 6.00 8.23 -2.01
CA PHE A 69 5.08 7.52 -1.11
C PHE A 69 3.84 6.99 -1.85
N ALA A 70 3.37 7.72 -2.87
CA ALA A 70 2.24 7.29 -3.70
C ALA A 70 2.59 6.01 -4.49
N ASP A 71 3.80 5.93 -5.04
CA ASP A 71 4.26 4.76 -5.79
C ASP A 71 4.42 3.54 -4.89
N ASN A 72 4.98 3.70 -3.69
CA ASN A 72 5.07 2.62 -2.71
C ASN A 72 3.69 2.13 -2.25
N ASN A 73 2.71 3.03 -2.10
CA ASN A 73 1.34 2.62 -1.78
C ASN A 73 0.69 1.86 -2.94
N ARG A 74 0.95 2.29 -4.19
CA ARG A 74 0.50 1.61 -5.40
C ARG A 74 1.10 0.21 -5.51
N ASP A 75 2.41 0.07 -5.31
CA ASP A 75 3.13 -1.20 -5.33
C ASP A 75 2.59 -2.15 -4.24
N LYS A 76 2.40 -1.66 -3.02
CA LYS A 76 1.77 -2.44 -1.94
C LYS A 76 0.36 -2.90 -2.29
N ALA A 77 -0.44 -2.06 -2.95
CA ALA A 77 -1.78 -2.40 -3.38
C ALA A 77 -1.76 -3.48 -4.47
N MET A 78 -0.91 -3.32 -5.50
CA MET A 78 -0.73 -4.33 -6.56
C MET A 78 -0.27 -5.67 -6.00
N LYS A 79 0.63 -5.66 -5.01
CA LYS A 79 1.16 -6.87 -4.35
C LYS A 79 0.21 -7.46 -3.30
N GLY A 80 -0.97 -6.89 -3.09
CA GLY A 80 -1.93 -7.38 -2.10
C GLY A 80 -1.44 -7.29 -0.65
N ARG A 81 -0.45 -6.43 -0.36
CA ARG A 81 0.16 -6.26 0.97
C ARG A 81 -0.52 -5.18 1.81
N GLY A 82 -1.51 -4.49 1.24
CA GLY A 82 -2.41 -3.65 2.00
C GLY A 82 -3.34 -4.51 2.86
N THR A 83 -3.80 -3.98 4.00
CA THR A 83 -4.93 -4.55 4.72
C THR A 83 -6.12 -4.67 3.75
N PRO A 84 -6.74 -5.86 3.57
CA PRO A 84 -7.90 -6.03 2.72
C PRO A 84 -8.98 -5.00 3.06
N GLY A 85 -9.44 -4.32 2.02
CA GLY A 85 -10.17 -3.07 2.11
C GLY A 85 -11.52 -3.19 2.80
N VAL A 86 -11.62 -2.58 3.98
CA VAL A 86 -12.81 -1.79 4.31
C VAL A 86 -12.42 -0.33 4.03
N PRO A 87 -13.00 0.32 3.01
CA PRO A 87 -12.78 1.74 2.80
C PRO A 87 -13.09 2.49 4.09
N ARG A 88 -12.10 3.15 4.70
CA ARG A 88 -12.29 3.94 5.94
C ARG A 88 -13.30 5.08 5.74
N LYS A 89 -13.49 5.52 4.49
CA LYS A 89 -14.54 6.41 4.04
C LYS A 89 -15.09 5.88 2.72
N LEU A 90 -16.41 5.72 2.64
CA LEU A 90 -17.10 5.41 1.40
C LEU A 90 -17.05 6.64 0.48
N THR A 91 -16.54 6.48 -0.74
CA THR A 91 -16.48 7.55 -1.75
C THR A 91 -17.68 7.48 -2.69
N HIS A 92 -17.94 8.54 -3.48
CA HIS A 92 -18.99 8.53 -4.50
C HIS A 92 -18.79 7.40 -5.52
N ALA A 93 -17.56 7.19 -5.99
CA ALA A 93 -17.24 6.11 -6.92
C ALA A 93 -17.58 4.72 -6.35
N VAL A 94 -17.29 4.48 -5.06
CA VAL A 94 -17.66 3.23 -4.38
C VAL A 94 -19.17 3.10 -4.24
N ALA A 95 -19.89 4.20 -3.99
CA ALA A 95 -21.35 4.18 -3.93
C ALA A 95 -21.98 3.85 -5.31
N GLU A 96 -21.41 4.35 -6.40
CA GLU A 96 -21.87 4.00 -7.76
C GLU A 96 -21.58 2.54 -8.11
N GLU A 97 -20.41 2.04 -7.77
CA GLU A 97 -20.06 0.61 -7.93
C GLU A 97 -21.08 -0.27 -7.19
N ILE A 98 -21.38 0.04 -5.92
CA ILE A 98 -22.35 -0.70 -5.12
C ILE A 98 -23.75 -0.67 -5.76
N ARG A 99 -24.17 0.49 -6.31
CA ARG A 99 -25.46 0.61 -7.02
C ARG A 99 -25.48 -0.23 -8.29
N ALA A 100 -24.40 -0.24 -9.06
CA ALA A 100 -24.28 -1.04 -10.28
C ALA A 100 -24.26 -2.55 -10.00
N LEU A 101 -23.71 -2.97 -8.85
CA LEU A 101 -23.66 -4.37 -8.43
C LEU A 101 -24.97 -4.87 -7.81
N TYR A 102 -25.87 -3.98 -7.39
CA TYR A 102 -27.05 -4.37 -6.62
C TYR A 102 -28.10 -5.09 -7.47
N VAL A 103 -28.46 -6.30 -7.05
CA VAL A 103 -29.54 -7.09 -7.63
C VAL A 103 -30.55 -7.43 -6.54
N LYS A 104 -31.80 -6.96 -6.70
CA LYS A 104 -32.87 -7.20 -5.73
C LYS A 104 -33.11 -8.69 -5.55
N GLY A 105 -33.06 -9.16 -4.30
CA GLY A 105 -33.30 -10.57 -3.95
C GLY A 105 -32.11 -11.51 -4.17
N SER A 106 -30.98 -11.04 -4.72
CA SER A 106 -29.82 -11.90 -4.94
C SER A 106 -29.15 -12.30 -3.61
N PRO A 107 -28.78 -13.58 -3.42
CA PRO A 107 -28.05 -14.03 -2.23
C PRO A 107 -26.60 -13.51 -2.18
N THR A 108 -26.02 -13.15 -3.33
CA THR A 108 -24.62 -12.70 -3.45
C THR A 108 -24.49 -11.21 -3.77
N GLN A 109 -25.49 -10.64 -4.44
CA GLN A 109 -25.53 -9.25 -4.88
C GLN A 109 -26.71 -8.46 -4.28
N GLY A 110 -27.44 -9.06 -3.33
CA GLY A 110 -28.49 -8.39 -2.59
C GLY A 110 -27.94 -7.46 -1.50
N MET A 111 -28.83 -6.63 -0.96
CA MET A 111 -28.50 -5.58 0.02
C MET A 111 -27.66 -6.12 1.20
N ASN A 112 -28.08 -7.25 1.79
CA ASN A 112 -27.39 -7.85 2.93
C ASN A 112 -26.03 -8.45 2.58
N ALA A 113 -25.88 -9.00 1.37
CA ALA A 113 -24.62 -9.55 0.89
C ALA A 113 -23.60 -8.44 0.63
N LEU A 114 -24.05 -7.38 -0.05
CA LEU A 114 -23.24 -6.18 -0.27
C LEU A 114 -22.91 -5.48 1.04
N ALA A 115 -23.85 -5.37 1.98
CA ALA A 115 -23.61 -4.76 3.29
C ALA A 115 -22.48 -5.48 4.03
N ARG A 116 -22.49 -6.81 4.05
CA ARG A 116 -21.39 -7.62 4.63
C ARG A 116 -20.08 -7.43 3.87
N ARG A 117 -20.13 -7.45 2.54
CA ARG A 117 -18.95 -7.31 1.67
C ARG A 117 -18.22 -5.98 1.87
N TYR A 118 -18.96 -4.88 2.01
CA TYR A 118 -18.41 -3.53 2.16
C TYR A 118 -18.35 -3.05 3.63
N GLY A 119 -18.68 -3.92 4.60
CA GLY A 119 -18.64 -3.59 6.02
C GLY A 119 -19.63 -2.49 6.45
N LEU A 120 -20.76 -2.37 5.75
CA LEU A 120 -21.79 -1.35 6.01
C LEU A 120 -22.94 -1.93 6.83
N ALA A 121 -23.49 -1.11 7.73
CA ALA A 121 -24.76 -1.44 8.37
C ALA A 121 -25.88 -1.54 7.31
N PRO A 122 -26.85 -2.46 7.45
CA PRO A 122 -27.95 -2.62 6.50
C PRO A 122 -28.69 -1.31 6.20
N ARG A 123 -28.85 -0.46 7.21
CA ARG A 123 -29.47 0.87 7.07
C ARG A 123 -28.63 1.83 6.21
N SER A 124 -27.32 1.85 6.38
CA SER A 124 -26.41 2.67 5.57
C SER A 124 -26.40 2.20 4.13
N MET A 125 -26.44 0.88 3.90
CA MET A 125 -26.56 0.30 2.57
C MET A 125 -27.88 0.69 1.90
N TRP A 126 -29.00 0.62 2.63
CA TRP A 126 -30.29 1.07 2.12
C TRP A 126 -30.27 2.55 1.72
N LEU A 127 -29.74 3.44 2.56
CA LEU A 127 -29.63 4.88 2.24
C LEU A 127 -28.77 5.15 1.00
N LEU A 128 -27.69 4.39 0.82
CA LEU A 128 -26.80 4.48 -0.34
C LEU A 128 -27.53 4.07 -1.63
N LEU A 129 -28.23 2.93 -1.60
CA LEU A 129 -29.03 2.43 -2.73
C LEU A 129 -30.17 3.39 -3.09
N GLN A 130 -30.74 4.09 -2.10
CA GLN A 130 -31.78 5.11 -2.30
C GLN A 130 -31.22 6.48 -2.74
N GLY A 131 -29.91 6.64 -2.89
CA GLY A 131 -29.28 7.93 -3.23
C GLY A 131 -29.50 9.02 -2.16
N LYS A 132 -29.87 8.64 -0.94
CA LYS A 132 -30.09 9.56 0.18
C LYS A 132 -28.79 9.98 0.85
N THR A 133 -27.74 9.19 0.66
CA THR A 133 -26.36 9.49 1.05
C THR A 133 -25.45 9.37 -0.18
N TYR A 134 -24.34 10.13 -0.19
CA TYR A 134 -23.34 10.07 -1.27
C TYR A 134 -23.96 10.30 -2.67
N ARG A 135 -24.74 11.38 -2.82
CA ARG A 135 -25.30 11.83 -4.11
C ARG A 135 -24.18 12.25 -5.05
N ALA A 136 -24.25 11.90 -6.34
CA ALA A 136 -23.33 12.47 -7.32
C ALA A 136 -23.39 14.01 -7.27
N PRO A 137 -22.27 14.72 -7.48
CA PRO A 137 -22.26 16.17 -7.61
C PRO A 137 -23.17 16.65 -8.75
#